data_AF-A0A3A5PAX1-F1
#
_entry.id   AF-A0A3A5PAX1-F1
#
_cell.length_a   1.000
_cell.length_b   1.000
_cell.length_c   1.000
_cell.angle_alpha   90.00
_cell.angle_beta   90.00
_cell.angle_gamma   90.00
#
_symmetry.space_group_name_H-M   'P 1'
#
loop_
_entity.id
_entity.type
_entity.pdbx_description
1 polymer ?
#
loop_
_entity_poly.entity_id
_entity_poly.type
_entity_poly.pdbx_seq_one_letter_code
_entity_poly.pdbx_strand_id
1 'polypeptide(L)'
;MKTRIMILACLLAVPAGRMAAQQQTDPEQKATVQTQGDSIIIRKGKGDMRIKVYEEQLEDGEKKEVQIYEGVYLEKVDADKRTFLDALPFIPKKRRYNAYEPHCSGLYIGYSRLANDFLSFGASDKMGLDLSKSWEFGFNILSVYHNFKKNPHWGINLGVSWGYRSFNIDGNYALLKENGTSIFTAGNEDTSYNKSRLRHFFFRVPVLMEWQQRVGRNKVFFNAGPEFEIRHSVKSFSHINGGKKKTVGKGMYVQPVGINLLAQAGYGNIGIYLRYSTYGLFQKDKGPEVSPYSFGVAWYL
;
A
#
# COMPACT_ATOMS: atom_id res chain seq x y z
N MET A 1 -36.65 -27.68 11.78
CA MET A 1 -35.70 -28.23 12.77
C MET A 1 -34.30 -28.28 12.18
N LYS A 2 -33.31 -27.78 12.93
CA LYS A 2 -31.85 -28.04 12.87
C LYS A 2 -31.03 -27.46 11.69
N THR A 3 -30.62 -26.21 11.90
CA THR A 3 -29.24 -25.67 11.82
C THR A 3 -28.10 -26.64 11.49
N ARG A 4 -27.26 -26.30 10.50
CA ARG A 4 -25.79 -26.23 10.63
C ARG A 4 -25.21 -25.11 9.77
N ILE A 5 -24.48 -24.22 10.46
CA ILE A 5 -23.64 -23.14 9.93
C ILE A 5 -22.30 -23.77 9.54
N MET A 6 -21.77 -23.44 8.36
CA MET A 6 -20.34 -23.57 8.09
C MET A 6 -19.84 -22.35 7.31
N ILE A 7 -18.93 -21.62 7.96
CA ILE A 7 -18.19 -20.46 7.47
C ILE A 7 -16.84 -20.96 6.91
N LEU A 8 -16.28 -20.19 5.97
CA LEU A 8 -14.86 -20.12 5.58
C LEU A 8 -14.34 -21.14 4.55
N ALA A 9 -14.16 -20.66 3.31
CA ALA A 9 -12.90 -20.71 2.54
C ALA A 9 -13.20 -20.53 1.03
N CYS A 10 -13.43 -19.30 0.57
CA CYS A 10 -13.45 -18.98 -0.86
C CYS A 10 -12.63 -17.70 -1.12
N LEU A 11 -11.32 -17.83 -0.94
CA LEU A 11 -10.31 -16.99 -1.56
C LEU A 11 -9.12 -17.93 -1.78
N LEU A 12 -9.01 -18.40 -3.03
CA LEU A 12 -7.95 -19.20 -3.69
C LEU A 12 -8.55 -20.26 -4.63
N ALA A 13 -9.51 -19.86 -5.47
CA ALA A 13 -9.89 -20.61 -6.66
C ALA A 13 -9.77 -19.67 -7.88
N VAL A 14 -8.54 -19.26 -8.18
CA VAL A 14 -8.18 -18.89 -9.55
C VAL A 14 -8.06 -20.22 -10.30
N PRO A 15 -8.74 -20.40 -11.44
CA PRO A 15 -8.67 -21.63 -12.19
C PRO A 15 -7.21 -21.91 -12.53
N ALA A 16 -6.73 -23.10 -12.18
CA ALA A 16 -5.53 -23.71 -12.74
C ALA A 16 -5.79 -24.05 -14.21
N GLY A 17 -6.08 -23.03 -15.02
CA GLY A 17 -5.87 -23.07 -16.45
C GLY A 17 -4.36 -23.10 -16.62
N ARG A 18 -3.86 -24.21 -17.15
CA ARG A 18 -2.48 -24.38 -17.57
C ARG A 18 -2.15 -23.32 -18.62
N MET A 19 -1.80 -22.12 -18.18
CA MET A 19 -0.84 -21.34 -18.91
C MET A 19 0.47 -22.04 -18.66
N ALA A 20 0.86 -22.89 -19.60
CA ALA A 20 2.26 -23.10 -19.87
C ALA A 20 2.85 -21.69 -19.98
N ALA A 21 3.43 -21.20 -18.89
CA ALA A 21 4.47 -20.22 -18.98
C ALA A 21 5.49 -20.91 -19.88
N GLN A 22 5.42 -20.59 -21.16
CA GLN A 22 6.50 -20.83 -22.08
C GLN A 22 7.67 -20.17 -21.38
N GLN A 23 8.49 -21.00 -20.72
CA GLN A 23 9.81 -20.63 -20.27
C GLN A 23 10.41 -20.10 -21.54
N GLN A 24 10.44 -18.78 -21.67
CA GLN A 24 11.31 -18.13 -22.60
C GLN A 24 12.67 -18.46 -21.99
N THR A 25 13.21 -19.62 -22.37
CA THR A 25 14.63 -19.92 -22.30
C THR A 25 15.26 -18.81 -23.10
N ASP A 26 15.50 -17.70 -22.42
CA ASP A 26 16.33 -16.61 -22.88
C ASP A 26 17.61 -17.31 -23.33
N PRO A 27 17.95 -17.30 -24.63
CA PRO A 27 19.02 -18.14 -25.15
C PRO A 27 20.25 -17.90 -24.29
N GLU A 28 20.88 -18.98 -23.82
CA GLU A 28 22.15 -18.88 -23.09
C GLU A 28 23.07 -18.00 -23.94
N GLN A 29 23.23 -16.74 -23.53
CA GLN A 29 24.17 -15.85 -24.17
C GLN A 29 25.53 -16.43 -23.81
N LYS A 30 26.09 -17.25 -24.70
CA LYS A 30 27.44 -17.79 -24.55
C LYS A 30 28.42 -16.64 -24.72
N ALA A 31 29.51 -16.67 -23.96
CA ALA A 31 30.57 -15.68 -24.13
C ALA A 31 31.13 -15.77 -25.55
N THR A 32 31.29 -14.63 -26.23
CA THR A 32 31.91 -14.58 -27.56
C THR A 32 33.32 -14.05 -27.45
N VAL A 33 34.24 -14.69 -28.16
CA VAL A 33 35.67 -14.31 -28.19
C VAL A 33 35.97 -13.78 -29.59
N GLN A 34 36.53 -12.59 -29.67
CA GLN A 34 36.99 -11.98 -30.92
C GLN A 34 38.45 -11.55 -30.75
N THR A 35 39.28 -11.86 -31.73
CA THR A 35 40.69 -11.45 -31.78
C THR A 35 40.82 -10.24 -32.70
N GLN A 36 41.49 -9.19 -32.24
CA GLN A 36 41.78 -8.01 -33.04
C GLN A 36 43.26 -7.66 -32.87
N GLY A 37 44.08 -8.05 -33.85
CA GLY A 37 45.55 -7.96 -33.72
C GLY A 37 46.04 -8.75 -32.49
N ASP A 38 46.83 -8.10 -31.65
CA ASP A 38 47.37 -8.68 -30.41
C ASP A 38 46.38 -8.65 -29.22
N SER A 39 45.11 -8.28 -29.46
CA SER A 39 44.08 -8.17 -28.41
C SER A 39 43.02 -9.26 -28.52
N ILE A 40 42.64 -9.84 -27.38
CA ILE A 40 41.51 -10.77 -27.24
C ILE A 40 40.36 -10.05 -26.53
N ILE A 41 39.23 -9.87 -27.22
CA ILE A 41 38.01 -9.26 -26.69
C ILE A 41 37.01 -10.37 -26.34
N ILE A 42 36.72 -10.53 -25.05
CA ILE A 42 35.72 -11.48 -24.56
C ILE A 42 34.45 -10.72 -24.18
N ARG A 43 33.37 -10.90 -24.93
CA ARG A 43 32.05 -10.39 -24.55
C ARG A 43 31.39 -11.41 -23.62
N LYS A 44 31.34 -11.08 -22.33
CA LYS A 44 30.75 -11.92 -21.29
C LYS A 44 29.27 -12.20 -21.58
N GLY A 45 28.90 -13.48 -21.47
CA GLY A 45 27.54 -13.98 -21.45
C GLY A 45 26.85 -13.89 -20.08
N LYS A 46 25.79 -14.68 -19.84
CA LYS A 46 25.23 -14.87 -18.48
C LYS A 46 26.04 -15.91 -17.70
N GLY A 47 26.17 -15.76 -16.38
CA GLY A 47 26.90 -16.68 -15.50
C GLY A 47 28.32 -16.24 -15.12
N ASP A 48 28.97 -17.08 -14.32
CA ASP A 48 30.36 -16.91 -13.90
C ASP A 48 31.33 -17.32 -15.02
N MET A 49 32.45 -16.60 -15.16
CA MET A 49 33.46 -16.89 -16.16
C MET A 49 34.83 -17.07 -15.52
N ARG A 50 35.54 -18.12 -15.90
CA ARG A 50 36.94 -18.36 -15.54
C ARG A 50 37.78 -18.32 -16.81
N ILE A 51 38.80 -17.46 -16.83
CA ILE A 51 39.73 -17.31 -17.95
C ILE A 51 41.09 -17.86 -17.49
N LYS A 52 41.67 -18.75 -18.28
CA LYS A 52 43.03 -19.25 -18.10
C LYS A 52 43.82 -19.01 -19.37
N VAL A 53 45.03 -18.48 -19.25
CA VAL A 53 45.94 -18.24 -20.37
C VAL A 53 47.19 -19.09 -20.17
N TYR A 54 47.58 -19.79 -21.21
CA TYR A 54 48.76 -20.64 -21.25
C TYR A 54 49.75 -20.08 -22.27
N GLU A 55 51.02 -20.12 -21.95
CA GLU A 55 52.13 -19.82 -22.85
C GLU A 55 52.86 -21.11 -23.18
N GLU A 56 53.16 -21.34 -24.45
CA GLU A 56 53.95 -22.48 -24.90
C GLU A 56 55.43 -22.13 -24.73
N GLN A 57 56.11 -22.85 -23.84
CA GLN A 57 57.56 -22.71 -23.62
C GLN A 57 58.26 -24.00 -24.06
N LEU A 58 59.45 -23.85 -24.67
CA LEU A 58 60.31 -24.96 -25.06
C LEU A 58 61.35 -25.17 -23.97
N GLU A 59 61.22 -26.26 -23.22
CA GLU A 59 62.14 -26.66 -22.16
C GLU A 59 62.64 -28.07 -22.52
N ASP A 60 63.95 -28.25 -22.70
CA ASP A 60 64.60 -29.52 -23.10
C ASP A 60 64.02 -30.22 -24.35
N GLY A 61 63.58 -29.44 -25.35
CA GLY A 61 63.10 -29.98 -26.63
C GLY A 61 61.67 -30.53 -26.59
N GLU A 62 61.01 -30.52 -25.42
CA GLU A 62 59.60 -30.82 -25.28
C GLU A 62 58.77 -29.51 -25.17
N LYS A 63 57.64 -29.46 -25.88
CA LYS A 63 56.69 -28.35 -25.81
C LYS A 63 55.91 -28.46 -24.51
N LYS A 64 56.00 -27.46 -23.64
CA LYS A 64 55.31 -27.43 -22.36
C LYS A 64 54.38 -26.21 -22.28
N GLU A 65 53.11 -26.45 -22.01
CA GLU A 65 52.13 -25.38 -21.79
C GLU A 65 52.20 -24.93 -20.33
N VAL A 66 52.62 -23.69 -20.09
CA VAL A 66 52.72 -23.11 -18.75
C VAL A 66 51.56 -22.13 -18.55
N GLN A 67 50.78 -22.29 -17.49
CA GLN A 67 49.69 -21.37 -17.16
C GLN A 67 50.27 -20.03 -16.68
N ILE A 68 50.09 -18.96 -17.46
CA ILE A 68 50.61 -17.62 -17.14
C ILE A 68 49.58 -16.71 -16.46
N TYR A 69 48.28 -17.00 -16.61
CA TYR A 69 47.22 -16.18 -16.01
C TYR A 69 45.96 -16.99 -15.67
N GLU A 70 45.34 -16.68 -14.53
CA GLU A 70 44.00 -17.13 -14.16
C GLU A 70 43.18 -15.98 -13.58
N GLY A 71 42.03 -15.69 -14.19
CA GLY A 71 41.10 -14.66 -13.75
C GLY A 71 39.69 -15.20 -13.60
N VAL A 72 39.01 -14.86 -12.51
CA VAL A 72 37.61 -15.25 -12.25
C VAL A 72 36.73 -14.00 -12.28
N TYR A 73 35.76 -13.99 -13.17
CA TYR A 73 34.78 -12.92 -13.35
C TYR A 73 33.39 -13.41 -12.96
N LEU A 74 33.03 -13.20 -11.70
CA LEU A 74 31.71 -13.53 -11.17
C LEU A 74 30.62 -12.67 -11.82
N GLU A 75 29.42 -13.24 -12.00
CA GLU A 75 28.25 -12.46 -12.34
C GLU A 75 27.93 -11.50 -11.19
N LYS A 76 27.96 -10.19 -11.46
CA LYS A 76 27.36 -9.23 -10.53
C LYS A 76 25.86 -9.49 -10.60
N VAL A 77 25.34 -10.28 -9.67
CA VAL A 77 23.91 -10.30 -9.39
C VAL A 77 23.56 -8.85 -9.06
N ASP A 78 22.81 -8.20 -9.94
CA ASP A 78 22.30 -6.86 -9.68
C ASP A 78 21.67 -6.86 -8.29
N ALA A 79 22.33 -6.18 -7.35
CA ALA A 79 21.85 -6.01 -5.98
C ALA A 79 20.53 -5.21 -5.92
N ASP A 80 19.95 -4.90 -7.07
CA ASP A 80 18.66 -4.26 -7.26
C ASP A 80 17.49 -5.27 -7.34
N LYS A 81 17.73 -6.59 -7.24
CA LYS A 81 16.64 -7.57 -7.04
C LYS A 81 16.08 -7.43 -5.62
N ARG A 82 15.02 -6.64 -5.51
CA ARG A 82 14.29 -6.43 -4.26
C ARG A 82 13.69 -7.74 -3.79
N THR A 83 14.01 -8.11 -2.56
CA THR A 83 13.46 -9.31 -1.93
C THR A 83 12.15 -8.95 -1.25
N PHE A 84 11.23 -9.91 -1.03
CA PHE A 84 10.00 -9.70 -0.24
C PHE A 84 10.29 -9.04 1.12
N LEU A 85 11.45 -9.34 1.72
CA LEU A 85 11.91 -8.73 2.96
C LEU A 85 12.09 -7.20 2.84
N ASP A 86 12.53 -6.67 1.69
CA ASP A 86 12.67 -5.22 1.48
C ASP A 86 11.32 -4.49 1.45
N ALA A 87 10.22 -5.21 1.29
CA ALA A 87 8.88 -4.64 1.32
C ALA A 87 8.35 -4.43 2.75
N LEU A 88 9.02 -5.01 3.76
CA LEU A 88 8.63 -4.87 5.15
C LEU A 88 9.17 -3.56 5.74
N PRO A 89 8.36 -2.80 6.50
CA PRO A 89 8.73 -1.46 6.97
C PRO A 89 9.75 -1.47 8.12
N PHE A 90 10.05 -2.63 8.72
CA PHE A 90 10.91 -2.75 9.90
C PHE A 90 12.35 -3.18 9.60
N ILE A 91 12.67 -3.51 8.34
CA ILE A 91 14.03 -3.94 7.97
C ILE A 91 14.85 -2.70 7.57
N PRO A 92 16.01 -2.45 8.21
CA PRO A 92 16.84 -1.29 7.89
C PRO A 92 17.39 -1.38 6.47
N LYS A 93 17.13 -0.35 5.66
CA LYS A 93 17.62 -0.25 4.28
C LYS A 93 18.91 0.56 4.23
N LYS A 94 19.93 0.06 3.51
CA LYS A 94 21.16 0.84 3.26
C LYS A 94 20.83 2.07 2.41
N ARG A 95 20.96 3.26 2.99
CA ARG A 95 20.72 4.53 2.28
C ARG A 95 21.86 4.79 1.30
N ARG A 96 21.58 4.72 -0.01
CA ARG A 96 22.50 5.18 -1.06
C ARG A 96 22.29 6.68 -1.32
N TYR A 97 23.36 7.38 -1.68
CA TYR A 97 23.28 8.80 -2.04
C TYR A 97 22.35 8.99 -3.26
N ASN A 98 21.37 9.90 -3.14
CA ASN A 98 20.34 10.17 -4.15
C ASN A 98 19.46 8.97 -4.56
N ALA A 99 19.32 7.95 -3.71
CA ALA A 99 18.37 6.85 -3.95
C ALA A 99 16.92 7.34 -3.88
N TYR A 100 16.01 6.64 -4.56
CA TYR A 100 14.57 6.87 -4.42
C TYR A 100 14.06 6.42 -3.05
N GLU A 101 13.32 7.28 -2.35
CA GLU A 101 12.76 6.99 -1.01
C GLU A 101 11.24 7.02 -1.07
N PRO A 102 10.55 5.87 -0.99
CA PRO A 102 9.09 5.78 -1.14
C PRO A 102 8.34 6.32 0.08
N HIS A 103 7.32 7.18 -0.14
CA HIS A 103 6.44 7.67 0.93
C HIS A 103 5.11 6.91 0.92
N CYS A 104 5.19 5.61 1.23
CA CYS A 104 4.03 4.72 1.33
C CYS A 104 3.99 3.91 2.63
N SER A 105 5.14 3.68 3.27
CA SER A 105 5.25 3.05 4.59
C SER A 105 5.26 4.09 5.70
N GLY A 106 4.28 4.05 6.60
CA GLY A 106 4.22 5.02 7.69
C GLY A 106 3.07 4.81 8.67
N LEU A 107 3.08 5.62 9.72
CA LEU A 107 1.98 5.83 10.66
C LEU A 107 1.22 7.08 10.22
N TYR A 108 -0.11 7.04 10.19
CA TYR A 108 -0.90 8.23 9.91
C TYR A 108 -2.07 8.37 10.87
N ILE A 109 -2.40 9.62 11.18
CA ILE A 109 -3.53 10.01 12.01
C ILE A 109 -4.16 11.27 11.42
N GLY A 110 -5.49 11.31 11.42
CA GLY A 110 -6.20 12.44 10.84
C GLY A 110 -7.65 12.53 11.28
N TYR A 111 -8.25 13.66 10.97
CA TYR A 111 -9.67 13.90 11.16
C TYR A 111 -10.45 13.30 9.99
N SER A 112 -11.66 12.85 10.27
CA SER A 112 -12.57 12.26 9.29
C SER A 112 -13.89 13.03 9.26
N ARG A 113 -14.37 13.37 8.07
CA ARG A 113 -15.69 13.97 7.86
C ARG A 113 -16.45 13.20 6.78
N LEU A 114 -17.73 13.48 6.69
CA LEU A 114 -18.60 13.02 5.62
C LEU A 114 -19.08 14.23 4.81
N ALA A 115 -18.97 14.13 3.50
CA ALA A 115 -19.47 15.09 2.53
C ALA A 115 -20.77 14.59 1.89
N ASN A 116 -21.61 15.52 1.42
CA ASN A 116 -22.85 15.20 0.70
C ASN A 116 -22.57 14.63 -0.70
N ASP A 117 -21.62 15.22 -1.45
CA ASP A 117 -21.34 14.90 -2.85
C ASP A 117 -19.84 14.76 -3.15
N PHE A 118 -19.54 14.10 -4.28
CA PHE A 118 -18.19 13.98 -4.86
C PHE A 118 -17.54 15.36 -5.02
N LEU A 119 -16.34 15.56 -4.46
CA LEU A 119 -15.60 16.85 -4.41
C LEU A 119 -16.21 17.99 -3.58
N SER A 120 -17.25 17.72 -2.77
CA SER A 120 -17.69 18.68 -1.75
C SER A 120 -16.86 18.53 -0.47
N PHE A 121 -16.28 19.62 0.04
CA PHE A 121 -15.52 19.64 1.30
C PHE A 121 -16.35 20.23 2.47
N GLY A 122 -17.64 20.51 2.23
CA GLY A 122 -18.58 21.00 3.24
C GLY A 122 -18.97 19.93 4.27
N ALA A 123 -19.52 20.35 5.40
CA ALA A 123 -20.21 19.41 6.29
C ALA A 123 -21.42 18.85 5.54
N SER A 124 -21.66 17.55 5.69
CA SER A 124 -22.92 16.98 5.29
C SER A 124 -24.05 17.48 6.19
N ASP A 125 -25.01 18.23 5.64
CA ASP A 125 -26.26 18.58 6.34
C ASP A 125 -27.11 17.33 6.66
N LYS A 126 -26.87 16.22 5.92
CA LYS A 126 -27.50 14.92 6.16
C LYS A 126 -26.92 14.19 7.38
N MET A 127 -25.74 14.59 7.85
CA MET A 127 -25.08 14.01 9.04
C MET A 127 -24.35 15.07 9.86
N GLY A 128 -24.99 15.49 10.96
CA GLY A 128 -24.35 16.26 12.03
C GLY A 128 -23.21 15.47 12.67
N LEU A 129 -21.98 15.72 12.24
CA LEU A 129 -20.79 15.09 12.77
C LEU A 129 -19.97 16.09 13.57
N ASP A 130 -19.53 15.65 14.74
CA ASP A 130 -18.53 16.39 15.49
C ASP A 130 -17.15 16.12 14.85
N LEU A 131 -16.64 17.13 14.15
CA LEU A 131 -15.34 17.10 13.48
C LEU A 131 -14.20 16.79 14.43
N SER A 132 -14.25 17.37 15.63
CA SER A 132 -13.17 17.26 16.62
C SER A 132 -13.07 15.83 17.19
N LYS A 133 -14.15 15.05 17.10
CA LYS A 133 -14.25 13.70 17.68
C LYS A 133 -14.27 12.59 16.63
N SER A 134 -14.21 12.94 15.35
CA SER A 134 -14.19 11.99 14.23
C SER A 134 -12.78 11.87 13.67
N TRP A 135 -12.18 10.69 13.78
CA TRP A 135 -10.77 10.48 13.50
C TRP A 135 -10.51 9.13 12.85
N GLU A 136 -9.39 9.04 12.14
CA GLU A 136 -8.82 7.81 11.64
C GLU A 136 -7.37 7.68 12.09
N PHE A 137 -6.94 6.43 12.27
CA PHE A 137 -5.53 6.09 12.35
C PHE A 137 -5.26 4.88 11.45
N GLY A 138 -4.03 4.77 11.00
CA GLY A 138 -3.57 3.56 10.33
C GLY A 138 -2.06 3.48 10.30
N PHE A 139 -1.60 2.29 9.97
CA PHE A 139 -0.20 2.03 9.74
C PHE A 139 -0.05 1.12 8.52
N ASN A 140 1.07 1.28 7.84
CA ASN A 140 1.39 0.44 6.70
C ASN A 140 2.08 -0.86 7.15
N ILE A 141 1.65 -1.99 6.59
CA ILE A 141 2.17 -3.34 6.85
C ILE A 141 3.22 -3.73 5.80
N LEU A 142 3.01 -3.34 4.54
CA LEU A 142 3.83 -3.73 3.40
C LEU A 142 3.93 -2.57 2.39
N SER A 143 5.14 -2.23 1.96
CA SER A 143 5.39 -1.17 0.98
C SER A 143 6.34 -1.64 -0.10
N VAL A 144 5.86 -1.67 -1.34
CA VAL A 144 6.63 -1.97 -2.54
C VAL A 144 6.68 -0.71 -3.40
N TYR A 145 7.76 -0.50 -4.14
CA TYR A 145 7.88 0.64 -5.03
C TYR A 145 8.60 0.25 -6.32
N HIS A 146 8.46 1.09 -7.33
CA HIS A 146 9.19 1.00 -8.58
C HIS A 146 9.64 2.41 -8.97
N ASN A 147 10.95 2.64 -9.06
CA ASN A 147 11.51 3.93 -9.44
C ASN A 147 11.88 3.92 -10.92
N PHE A 148 11.57 4.99 -11.64
CA PHE A 148 11.89 5.10 -13.07
C PHE A 148 13.37 5.42 -13.25
N LYS A 149 14.17 4.48 -13.78
CA LYS A 149 15.64 4.63 -13.94
C LYS A 149 16.06 5.86 -14.74
N LYS A 150 15.24 6.31 -15.72
CA LYS A 150 15.52 7.48 -16.57
C LYS A 150 15.13 8.81 -15.93
N ASN A 151 14.29 8.82 -14.89
CA ASN A 151 13.83 10.02 -14.22
C ASN A 151 13.76 9.78 -12.71
N PRO A 152 14.85 10.04 -11.95
CA PRO A 152 14.99 9.62 -10.54
C PRO A 152 14.02 10.35 -9.59
N HIS A 153 13.32 11.35 -10.10
CA HIS A 153 12.30 12.09 -9.37
C HIS A 153 10.96 11.36 -9.30
N TRP A 154 10.68 10.45 -10.23
CA TRP A 154 9.38 9.78 -10.32
C TRP A 154 9.47 8.31 -9.90
N GLY A 155 8.43 7.86 -9.21
CA GLY A 155 8.23 6.46 -8.87
C GLY A 155 6.76 6.10 -8.73
N ILE A 156 6.49 4.80 -8.71
CA ILE A 156 5.19 4.23 -8.36
C ILE A 156 5.35 3.49 -7.04
N ASN A 157 4.48 3.78 -6.08
CA ASN A 157 4.44 3.16 -4.77
C ASN A 157 3.15 2.34 -4.62
N LEU A 158 3.29 1.16 -4.04
CA LEU A 158 2.23 0.21 -3.74
C LEU A 158 2.31 -0.13 -2.25
N GLY A 159 1.18 -0.08 -1.55
CA GLY A 159 1.16 -0.36 -0.12
C GLY A 159 0.05 -1.30 0.30
N VAL A 160 0.15 -1.84 1.51
CA VAL A 160 -0.96 -2.42 2.25
C VAL A 160 -0.97 -1.79 3.64
N SER A 161 -2.05 -1.12 4.00
CA SER A 161 -2.23 -0.54 5.33
C SER A 161 -3.41 -1.13 6.05
N TRP A 162 -3.31 -1.19 7.38
CA TRP A 162 -4.41 -1.50 8.27
C TRP A 162 -4.69 -0.29 9.13
N GLY A 163 -5.95 -0.10 9.47
CA GLY A 163 -6.31 0.98 10.37
C GLY A 163 -7.74 0.91 10.84
N TYR A 164 -8.14 2.00 11.47
CA TYR A 164 -9.40 2.15 12.14
C TYR A 164 -9.93 3.56 11.96
N ARG A 165 -11.24 3.65 11.79
CA ARG A 165 -11.97 4.89 11.59
C ARG A 165 -13.15 4.96 12.53
N SER A 166 -13.36 6.13 13.13
CA SER A 166 -14.46 6.40 14.03
C SER A 166 -15.13 7.71 13.64
N PHE A 167 -16.41 7.66 13.29
CA PHE A 167 -17.26 8.83 13.12
C PHE A 167 -18.05 9.07 14.40
N ASN A 168 -18.03 10.30 14.90
CA ASN A 168 -18.81 10.73 16.04
C ASN A 168 -20.05 11.50 15.57
N ILE A 169 -21.21 10.91 15.78
CA ILE A 169 -22.51 11.52 15.49
C ILE A 169 -22.79 12.53 16.61
N ASP A 170 -23.06 13.76 16.23
CA ASP A 170 -23.35 14.84 17.17
C ASP A 170 -24.84 14.86 17.55
N GLY A 171 -25.13 15.30 18.76
CA GLY A 171 -26.49 15.39 19.30
C GLY A 171 -27.11 14.07 19.78
N ASN A 172 -28.43 14.14 20.03
CA ASN A 172 -29.26 13.05 20.55
C ASN A 172 -29.71 12.08 19.43
N TYR A 173 -28.76 11.62 18.62
CA TYR A 173 -29.04 10.74 17.48
C TYR A 173 -28.26 9.44 17.61
N ALA A 174 -28.84 8.33 17.18
CA ALA A 174 -28.15 7.07 17.00
C ALA A 174 -28.39 6.53 15.60
N LEU A 175 -27.37 5.85 15.04
CA LEU A 175 -27.53 5.12 13.80
C LEU A 175 -28.03 3.71 14.13
N LEU A 176 -29.30 3.46 13.83
CA LEU A 176 -30.01 2.19 14.06
C LEU A 176 -30.14 1.40 12.77
N LYS A 177 -30.35 0.10 12.91
CA LYS A 177 -30.60 -0.81 11.80
C LYS A 177 -32.07 -1.21 11.84
N GLU A 178 -32.86 -0.71 10.90
CA GLU A 178 -34.30 -0.94 10.84
C GLU A 178 -34.71 -1.30 9.41
N ASN A 179 -35.61 -2.28 9.24
CA ASN A 179 -36.24 -2.65 7.96
C ASN A 179 -35.31 -2.75 6.73
N GLY A 180 -34.09 -3.26 6.89
CA GLY A 180 -33.18 -3.43 5.75
C GLY A 180 -32.30 -2.22 5.44
N THR A 181 -32.43 -1.12 6.19
CA THR A 181 -31.69 0.12 6.02
C THR A 181 -31.02 0.58 7.32
N SER A 182 -30.10 1.53 7.24
CA SER A 182 -29.48 2.21 8.38
C SER A 182 -29.97 3.65 8.43
N ILE A 183 -30.76 3.94 9.46
CA ILE A 183 -31.44 5.22 9.62
C ILE A 183 -30.93 5.93 10.88
N PHE A 184 -30.98 7.26 10.86
CA PHE A 184 -30.76 8.07 12.04
C PHE A 184 -32.06 8.17 12.83
N THR A 185 -32.01 7.73 14.07
CA THR A 185 -33.14 7.82 14.99
C THR A 185 -32.79 8.86 16.04
N ALA A 186 -33.61 9.92 16.09
CA ALA A 186 -33.57 10.89 17.17
C ALA A 186 -34.02 10.22 18.48
N GLY A 187 -33.41 10.60 19.59
CA GLY A 187 -33.92 10.20 20.90
C GLY A 187 -35.28 10.84 21.19
N ASN A 188 -36.15 10.11 21.88
CA ASN A 188 -37.44 10.58 22.38
C ASN A 188 -37.38 10.78 23.90
N GLU A 189 -38.50 11.13 24.54
CA GLU A 189 -38.59 11.32 26.00
C GLU A 189 -38.15 10.06 26.78
N ASP A 190 -38.37 8.86 26.22
CA ASP A 190 -38.02 7.58 26.85
C ASP A 190 -36.59 7.11 26.56
N THR A 191 -35.97 7.61 25.49
CA THR A 191 -34.71 7.08 24.93
C THR A 191 -33.82 8.23 24.49
N SER A 192 -32.86 8.60 25.35
CA SER A 192 -31.78 9.53 25.00
C SER A 192 -30.53 8.78 24.55
N TYR A 193 -29.97 9.19 23.42
CA TYR A 193 -28.71 8.74 22.86
C TYR A 193 -27.61 9.75 23.12
N ASN A 194 -26.46 9.26 23.59
CA ASN A 194 -25.27 10.09 23.77
C ASN A 194 -24.00 9.36 23.30
N LYS A 195 -23.01 10.14 22.83
CA LYS A 195 -21.72 9.68 22.32
C LYS A 195 -21.86 8.59 21.25
N SER A 196 -22.81 8.78 20.35
CA SER A 196 -23.10 7.85 19.25
C SER A 196 -21.93 7.83 18.26
N ARG A 197 -21.46 6.62 17.94
CA ARG A 197 -20.27 6.43 17.09
C ARG A 197 -20.43 5.27 16.14
N LEU A 198 -20.09 5.52 14.87
CA LEU A 198 -19.92 4.49 13.85
C LEU A 198 -18.43 4.20 13.66
N ARG A 199 -18.04 2.94 13.86
CA ARG A 199 -16.64 2.52 13.87
C ARG A 199 -16.43 1.35 12.94
N HIS A 200 -15.32 1.35 12.23
CA HIS A 200 -14.90 0.21 11.43
C HIS A 200 -13.38 0.14 11.34
N PHE A 201 -12.88 -1.07 11.11
CA PHE A 201 -11.50 -1.28 10.73
C PHE A 201 -11.41 -1.43 9.22
N PHE A 202 -10.25 -1.17 8.64
CA PHE A 202 -10.06 -1.27 7.20
C PHE A 202 -8.68 -1.85 6.85
N PHE A 203 -8.61 -2.47 5.68
CA PHE A 203 -7.39 -2.65 4.92
C PHE A 203 -7.42 -1.71 3.72
N ARG A 204 -6.29 -1.08 3.40
CA ARG A 204 -6.19 -0.17 2.25
C ARG A 204 -4.98 -0.54 1.40
N VAL A 205 -5.16 -0.48 0.09
CA VAL A 205 -4.12 -0.75 -0.90
C VAL A 205 -3.97 0.49 -1.78
N PRO A 206 -3.07 1.44 -1.41
CA PRO A 206 -2.79 2.61 -2.22
C PRO A 206 -1.89 2.25 -3.42
N VAL A 207 -2.21 2.84 -4.57
CA VAL A 207 -1.37 2.85 -5.78
C VAL A 207 -1.05 4.30 -6.09
N LEU A 208 0.17 4.73 -5.80
CA LEU A 208 0.54 6.14 -5.81
C LEU A 208 1.62 6.40 -6.83
N MET A 209 1.42 7.39 -7.68
CA MET A 209 2.50 8.00 -8.42
C MET A 209 3.12 9.09 -7.54
N GLU A 210 4.43 9.05 -7.39
CA GLU A 210 5.17 9.93 -6.50
C GLU A 210 6.26 10.67 -7.26
N TRP A 211 6.32 11.98 -7.01
CA TRP A 211 7.40 12.86 -7.37
C TRP A 211 8.19 13.26 -6.12
N GLN A 212 9.51 13.21 -6.18
CA GLN A 212 10.42 13.60 -5.09
C GLN A 212 11.60 14.43 -5.62
N GLN A 213 11.93 15.50 -4.89
CA GLN A 213 13.06 16.40 -5.18
C GLN A 213 13.86 16.65 -3.92
N ARG A 214 15.19 16.54 -4.01
CA ARG A 214 16.07 16.89 -2.89
C ARG A 214 16.14 18.41 -2.73
N VAL A 215 15.79 18.89 -1.55
CA VAL A 215 15.83 20.31 -1.19
C VAL A 215 16.55 20.42 0.16
N GLY A 216 17.81 20.87 0.14
CA GLY A 216 18.66 20.90 1.32
C GLY A 216 19.02 19.50 1.83
N ARG A 217 18.72 19.21 3.11
CA ARG A 217 19.10 17.95 3.76
C ARG A 217 18.17 16.79 3.45
N ASN A 218 16.87 17.06 3.25
CA ASN A 218 15.85 16.05 2.97
C ASN A 218 15.22 16.26 1.59
N LYS A 219 14.20 15.47 1.27
CA LYS A 219 13.44 15.58 0.02
C LYS A 219 12.04 16.09 0.27
N VAL A 220 11.59 16.98 -0.61
CA VAL A 220 10.17 17.26 -0.77
C VAL A 220 9.59 16.14 -1.61
N PHE A 221 8.39 15.68 -1.26
CA PHE A 221 7.65 14.72 -2.05
C PHE A 221 6.19 15.16 -2.23
N PHE A 222 5.63 14.73 -3.35
CA PHE A 222 4.22 14.81 -3.66
C PHE A 222 3.79 13.48 -4.27
N ASN A 223 2.72 12.88 -3.77
CA ASN A 223 2.18 11.67 -4.37
C ASN A 223 0.66 11.71 -4.44
N ALA A 224 0.12 11.08 -5.47
CA ALA A 224 -1.31 10.98 -5.66
C ALA A 224 -1.68 9.70 -6.40
N GLY A 225 -2.86 9.17 -6.11
CA GLY A 225 -3.41 8.04 -6.84
C GLY A 225 -4.62 7.39 -6.16
N PRO A 226 -5.16 6.33 -6.77
CA PRO A 226 -6.26 5.58 -6.20
C PRO A 226 -5.81 4.71 -5.01
N GLU A 227 -6.74 4.48 -4.09
CA GLU A 227 -6.56 3.61 -2.95
C GLU A 227 -7.80 2.71 -2.79
N PHE A 228 -7.59 1.40 -2.80
CA PHE A 228 -8.67 0.44 -2.62
C PHE A 228 -8.86 0.14 -1.13
N GLU A 229 -10.08 0.26 -0.63
CA GLU A 229 -10.40 0.09 0.79
C GLU A 229 -11.32 -1.11 0.99
N ILE A 230 -10.96 -2.00 1.91
CA ILE A 230 -11.79 -3.11 2.38
C ILE A 230 -12.14 -2.83 3.84
N ARG A 231 -13.42 -2.61 4.12
CA ARG A 231 -13.96 -2.33 5.46
C ARG A 231 -14.43 -3.61 6.11
N HIS A 232 -14.10 -3.77 7.39
CA HIS A 232 -14.52 -4.92 8.19
C HIS A 232 -14.83 -4.51 9.64
N SER A 233 -15.52 -5.40 10.36
CA SER A 233 -15.85 -5.20 11.78
C SER A 233 -16.61 -3.89 12.07
N VAL A 234 -17.55 -3.52 11.18
CA VAL A 234 -18.37 -2.32 11.32
C VAL A 234 -19.32 -2.46 12.52
N LYS A 235 -19.28 -1.50 13.44
CA LYS A 235 -20.11 -1.45 14.65
C LYS A 235 -20.61 -0.03 14.92
N SER A 236 -21.90 0.09 15.21
CA SER A 236 -22.53 1.30 15.74
C SER A 236 -22.71 1.17 17.25
N PHE A 237 -22.32 2.20 18.01
CA PHE A 237 -22.46 2.24 19.46
C PHE A 237 -23.09 3.54 19.91
N SER A 238 -23.91 3.47 20.96
CA SER A 238 -24.50 4.63 21.62
C SER A 238 -24.62 4.36 23.13
N HIS A 239 -24.59 5.41 23.94
CA HIS A 239 -25.03 5.35 25.33
C HIS A 239 -26.52 5.65 25.34
N ILE A 240 -27.31 4.79 25.97
CA ILE A 240 -28.77 4.92 26.03
C ILE A 240 -29.14 5.33 27.46
N ASN A 241 -29.90 6.41 27.63
CA ASN A 241 -30.41 6.90 28.91
C ASN A 241 -29.32 7.17 29.96
N GLY A 242 -28.20 7.76 29.53
CA GLY A 242 -27.04 8.01 30.41
C GLY A 242 -26.33 6.73 30.91
N GLY A 243 -26.79 5.55 30.48
CA GLY A 243 -26.28 4.25 30.90
C GLY A 243 -25.00 3.82 30.16
N LYS A 244 -24.60 2.57 30.38
CA LYS A 244 -23.38 1.98 29.78
C LYS A 244 -23.49 1.92 28.24
N LYS A 245 -22.34 2.02 27.58
CA LYS A 245 -22.18 1.85 26.12
C LYS A 245 -22.85 0.57 25.63
N LYS A 246 -23.83 0.68 24.73
CA LYS A 246 -24.46 -0.45 24.05
C LYS A 246 -24.11 -0.47 22.57
N THR A 247 -23.91 -1.68 22.03
CA THR A 247 -23.78 -1.87 20.57
C THR A 247 -25.18 -1.86 19.99
N VAL A 248 -25.48 -0.89 19.16
CA VAL A 248 -26.83 -0.70 18.63
C VAL A 248 -27.01 -1.36 17.27
N GLY A 249 -25.91 -1.61 16.55
CA GLY A 249 -25.95 -2.41 15.34
C GLY A 249 -24.57 -2.87 14.87
N LYS A 250 -24.57 -3.95 14.09
CA LYS A 250 -23.38 -4.51 13.42
C LYS A 250 -23.58 -4.43 11.90
N GLY A 251 -22.51 -4.13 11.17
CA GLY A 251 -22.51 -4.03 9.70
C GLY A 251 -23.08 -2.71 9.17
N MET A 252 -24.24 -2.27 9.68
CA MET A 252 -24.90 -1.00 9.34
C MET A 252 -25.05 -0.74 7.83
N TYR A 253 -25.20 -1.81 7.03
CA TYR A 253 -25.21 -1.75 5.55
C TYR A 253 -24.11 -0.88 4.95
N VAL A 254 -22.97 -0.76 5.65
CA VAL A 254 -21.79 -0.07 5.14
C VAL A 254 -21.24 -0.85 3.95
N GLN A 255 -20.83 -0.13 2.91
CA GLN A 255 -20.25 -0.75 1.73
C GLN A 255 -18.90 -1.38 2.12
N PRO A 256 -18.73 -2.70 1.92
CA PRO A 256 -17.54 -3.42 2.38
C PRO A 256 -16.29 -3.08 1.56
N VAL A 257 -16.45 -2.62 0.31
CA VAL A 257 -15.35 -2.23 -0.58
C VAL A 257 -15.56 -0.80 -1.05
N GLY A 258 -14.50 0.00 -1.00
CA GLY A 258 -14.49 1.39 -1.47
C GLY A 258 -13.27 1.67 -2.34
N ILE A 259 -13.38 2.74 -3.14
CA ILE A 259 -12.25 3.31 -3.88
C ILE A 259 -12.10 4.75 -3.39
N ASN A 260 -10.90 5.09 -2.96
CA ASN A 260 -10.53 6.41 -2.49
C ASN A 260 -9.55 7.05 -3.48
N LEU A 261 -9.50 8.37 -3.51
CA LEU A 261 -8.38 9.15 -4.05
C LEU A 261 -7.53 9.62 -2.87
N LEU A 262 -6.24 9.31 -2.90
CA LEU A 262 -5.27 9.71 -1.90
C LEU A 262 -4.29 10.69 -2.54
N ALA A 263 -4.08 11.83 -1.90
CA ALA A 263 -3.04 12.79 -2.23
C ALA A 263 -2.23 13.11 -0.97
N GLN A 264 -0.91 13.15 -1.09
CA GLN A 264 0.01 13.40 0.02
C GLN A 264 1.12 14.34 -0.42
N ALA A 265 1.61 15.15 0.51
CA ALA A 265 2.73 16.05 0.30
C ALA A 265 3.52 16.19 1.60
N GLY A 266 4.84 16.37 1.51
CA GLY A 266 5.65 16.51 2.72
C GLY A 266 7.12 16.75 2.46
N TYR A 267 7.88 16.70 3.54
CA TYR A 267 9.32 16.93 3.56
C TYR A 267 10.02 15.92 4.47
N GLY A 268 10.88 15.09 3.90
CA GLY A 268 11.52 13.97 4.57
C GLY A 268 10.47 12.99 5.11
N ASN A 269 10.56 12.69 6.40
CA ASN A 269 9.73 11.66 7.02
C ASN A 269 8.34 12.16 7.49
N ILE A 270 7.98 13.41 7.25
CA ILE A 270 6.69 13.98 7.69
C ILE A 270 5.95 14.53 6.49
N GLY A 271 4.65 14.26 6.41
CA GLY A 271 3.78 14.86 5.41
C GLY A 271 2.34 14.98 5.87
N ILE A 272 1.56 15.67 5.06
CA ILE A 272 0.11 15.76 5.18
C ILE A 272 -0.52 14.86 4.12
N TYR A 273 -1.72 14.39 4.40
CA TYR A 273 -2.51 13.62 3.45
C TYR A 273 -3.95 14.11 3.38
N LEU A 274 -4.52 13.99 2.20
CA LEU A 274 -5.93 14.17 1.92
C LEU A 274 -6.46 12.90 1.25
N ARG A 275 -7.52 12.35 1.80
CA ARG A 275 -8.17 11.13 1.30
C ARG A 275 -9.63 11.43 1.02
N TYR A 276 -10.12 11.05 -0.15
CA TYR A 276 -11.49 11.28 -0.57
C TYR A 276 -12.12 9.98 -1.09
N SER A 277 -13.24 9.54 -0.53
CA SER A 277 -13.95 8.33 -0.99
C SER A 277 -14.80 8.66 -2.21
N THR A 278 -14.55 7.98 -3.32
CA THR A 278 -15.33 8.14 -4.55
C THR A 278 -16.75 7.57 -4.44
N TYR A 279 -16.93 6.59 -3.56
CA TYR A 279 -18.23 5.95 -3.27
C TYR A 279 -18.76 6.36 -1.90
N GLY A 280 -20.08 6.29 -1.75
CA GLY A 280 -20.77 6.47 -0.48
C GLY A 280 -20.34 5.46 0.60
N LEU A 281 -20.52 5.82 1.86
CA LEU A 281 -20.22 4.95 3.00
C LEU A 281 -21.19 3.76 3.07
N PHE A 282 -22.45 3.97 2.70
CA PHE A 282 -23.52 2.98 2.78
C PHE A 282 -23.80 2.35 1.42
N GLN A 283 -24.32 1.12 1.42
CA GLN A 283 -24.88 0.49 0.22
C GLN A 283 -26.02 1.35 -0.34
N LYS A 284 -26.16 1.36 -1.67
CA LYS A 284 -27.22 2.10 -2.38
C LYS A 284 -28.60 1.83 -1.76
N ASP A 285 -29.35 2.89 -1.49
CA ASP A 285 -30.69 2.89 -0.89
C ASP A 285 -30.77 2.27 0.53
N LYS A 286 -29.64 2.01 1.19
CA LYS A 286 -29.59 1.40 2.53
C LYS A 286 -29.06 2.30 3.62
N GLY A 287 -28.77 3.55 3.32
CA GLY A 287 -28.36 4.54 4.29
C GLY A 287 -28.21 5.92 3.66
N PRO A 288 -27.78 6.91 4.46
CA PRO A 288 -27.52 8.26 3.97
C PRO A 288 -26.50 8.24 2.84
N GLU A 289 -26.77 9.00 1.78
CA GLU A 289 -25.81 9.26 0.71
C GLU A 289 -24.76 10.24 1.20
N VAL A 290 -23.69 9.70 1.79
CA VAL A 290 -22.58 10.45 2.34
C VAL A 290 -21.25 9.79 2.01
N SER A 291 -20.29 10.59 1.57
CA SER A 291 -18.97 10.14 1.14
C SER A 291 -17.90 10.54 2.16
N PRO A 292 -17.14 9.59 2.71
CA PRO A 292 -16.09 9.91 3.66
C PRO A 292 -14.90 10.63 3.03
N TYR A 293 -14.38 11.64 3.72
CA TYR A 293 -13.07 12.21 3.44
C TYR A 293 -12.26 12.38 4.72
N SER A 294 -10.93 12.36 4.60
CA SER A 294 -10.00 12.46 5.72
C SER A 294 -8.88 13.42 5.40
N PHE A 295 -8.43 14.15 6.40
CA PHE A 295 -7.24 15.00 6.33
C PHE A 295 -6.41 14.81 7.59
N GLY A 296 -5.10 14.68 7.44
CA GLY A 296 -4.24 14.41 8.58
C GLY A 296 -2.75 14.48 8.28
N VAL A 297 -1.97 13.96 9.22
CA VAL A 297 -0.50 13.92 9.17
C VAL A 297 -0.06 12.46 9.07
N ALA A 298 0.98 12.23 8.29
CA ALA A 298 1.64 10.95 8.11
C ALA A 298 3.13 11.07 8.46
N TRP A 299 3.62 10.08 9.20
CA TRP A 299 5.03 9.85 9.48
C TRP A 299 5.51 8.65 8.68
N TYR A 300 6.48 8.89 7.81
CA TYR A 300 7.11 7.87 6.97
C TYR A 300 8.34 7.30 7.66
N LEU A 301 8.45 5.97 7.68
CA LEU A 301 9.52 5.22 8.34
C LEU A 301 10.47 4.62 7.31
#